data_AF-A0A956LIA2-F1
#
_entry.id   AF-A0A956LIA2-F1
#
_cell.length_a   1.000
_cell.length_b   1.000
_cell.length_c   1.000
_cell.angle_alpha   90.00
_cell.angle_beta   90.00
_cell.angle_gamma   90.00
#
_symmetry.space_group_name_H-M   'P 1'
#
loop_
_entity.id
_entity.type
_entity.pdbx_description
1 polymer ?
#
loop_
_entity_poly.entity_id
_entity_poly.type
_entity_poly.pdbx_seq_one_letter_code
_entity_poly.pdbx_strand_id
1 'polypeptide(L)'
;MSAIVLVLLAVYGSARLVLWLRGQYRLMREQKRFPCLPSRPALPQHLPTSLTRLLECCYSERVKLVESIRAIARVLITDPDVPLGCVRDFRYRVAVFNAWAAASRWIRTVESLDEVDRHRLAAIGFDPQSFLRSSESLGATVRRTSRARALEPFDVDGVRSTRATINLLVRELECVESRLSSFGEHPYRA
;
A
#
# COMPACT_ATOMS: atom_id res chain seq x y z
N MET A 1 15.54 19.10 40.09
CA MET A 1 15.52 19.35 38.63
C MET A 1 15.68 20.84 38.41
N SER A 2 16.71 21.27 37.70
CA SER A 2 17.07 22.68 37.49
C SER A 2 16.08 23.38 36.56
N ALA A 3 15.80 24.67 36.80
CA ALA A 3 14.88 25.49 35.98
C ALA A 3 15.21 25.46 34.48
N ILE A 4 16.50 25.29 34.15
CA ILE A 4 17.01 25.10 32.78
C ILE A 4 16.36 23.89 32.10
N VAL A 5 16.22 22.76 32.78
CA VAL A 5 15.60 21.54 32.24
C VAL A 5 14.12 21.79 31.95
N LEU A 6 13.44 22.52 32.83
CA LEU A 6 12.03 22.86 32.69
C LEU A 6 11.77 23.80 31.51
N VAL A 7 12.64 24.81 31.32
CA VAL A 7 12.60 25.70 30.15
C VAL A 7 12.87 24.95 28.86
N LEU A 8 13.89 24.08 28.82
CA LEU A 8 14.19 23.26 27.64
C LEU A 8 13.03 22.32 27.27
N LEU A 9 12.38 21.70 28.27
CA LEU A 9 11.19 20.86 28.05
C LEU A 9 10.01 21.68 27.51
N ALA A 10 9.79 22.89 28.02
CA ALA A 10 8.71 23.77 27.55
C ALA A 10 8.95 24.23 26.10
N VAL A 11 10.18 24.60 25.76
CA VAL A 11 10.57 24.97 24.39
C VAL A 11 10.43 23.78 23.44
N TYR A 12 10.91 22.61 23.85
CA TYR A 12 10.77 21.39 23.06
C TYR A 12 9.29 21.00 22.85
N GLY A 13 8.49 21.02 23.92
CA GLY A 13 7.06 20.69 23.87
C GLY A 13 6.27 21.64 22.98
N SER A 14 6.52 22.93 23.09
CA SER A 14 5.87 23.95 22.25
C SER A 14 6.26 23.81 20.77
N ALA A 15 7.55 23.60 20.47
CA ALA A 15 8.00 23.32 19.10
C ALA A 15 7.32 22.07 18.50
N ARG A 16 7.23 20.98 19.28
CA ARG A 16 6.58 19.73 18.86
C ARG A 16 5.08 19.92 18.64
N LEU A 17 4.41 20.70 19.48
CA LEU A 17 2.99 21.04 19.33
C LEU A 17 2.73 21.84 18.04
N VAL A 18 3.57 22.84 17.75
CA VAL A 18 3.47 23.65 16.53
C VAL A 18 3.65 22.78 15.27
N LEU A 19 4.64 21.89 15.26
CA LEU A 19 4.86 20.95 14.15
C LEU A 19 3.66 20.03 13.96
N TRP A 20 3.11 19.51 15.06
CA TRP A 20 1.92 18.67 15.02
C TRP A 20 0.69 19.41 14.48
N LEU A 21 0.41 20.62 14.98
CA LEU A 21 -0.71 21.46 14.50
C LEU A 21 -0.56 21.79 13.01
N ARG A 22 0.66 22.09 12.56
CA ARG A 22 0.95 22.29 11.13
C ARG A 22 0.66 21.04 10.31
N GLY A 23 1.00 19.86 10.83
CA GLY A 23 0.67 18.57 10.23
C GLY A 23 -0.85 18.35 10.12
N GLN A 24 -1.61 18.63 11.18
CA GLN A 24 -3.08 18.52 11.15
C GLN A 24 -3.70 19.48 10.13
N TYR A 25 -3.24 20.73 10.10
CA TYR A 25 -3.72 21.70 9.11
C TYR A 25 -3.44 21.25 7.67
N ARG A 26 -2.24 20.72 7.39
CA ARG A 26 -1.91 20.14 6.08
C ARG A 26 -2.80 18.95 5.75
N LEU A 27 -3.07 18.08 6.72
CA LEU A 27 -3.95 16.92 6.52
C LEU A 27 -5.35 17.36 6.11
N MET A 28 -5.93 18.35 6.79
CA MET A 28 -7.26 18.88 6.45
C MET A 28 -7.28 19.47 5.03
N ARG A 29 -6.22 20.21 4.65
CA ARG A 29 -6.09 20.80 3.31
C ARG A 29 -5.90 19.76 2.21
N GLU A 30 -5.13 18.70 2.49
CA GLU A 30 -4.77 17.66 1.51
C GLU A 30 -5.71 16.45 1.55
N GLN A 31 -6.77 16.46 2.36
CA GLN A 31 -7.68 15.32 2.54
C GLN A 31 -8.31 14.85 1.22
N LYS A 32 -8.57 15.78 0.29
CA LYS A 32 -9.11 15.48 -1.05
C LYS A 32 -8.08 14.88 -2.02
N ARG A 33 -6.78 14.92 -1.69
CA ARG A 33 -5.68 14.41 -2.53
C ARG A 33 -5.27 12.97 -2.18
N PHE A 34 -5.87 12.38 -1.16
CA PHE A 34 -5.63 10.97 -0.87
C PHE A 34 -6.20 10.09 -2.00
N PRO A 35 -5.53 8.98 -2.34
CA PRO A 35 -6.04 8.06 -3.36
C PRO A 35 -7.48 7.67 -3.05
N CYS A 36 -8.39 7.70 -4.02
CA CYS A 36 -9.77 7.26 -3.81
C CYS A 36 -9.82 5.75 -3.56
N LEU A 37 -10.86 5.28 -2.86
CA LEU A 37 -11.10 3.84 -2.80
C LEU A 37 -11.47 3.38 -4.20
N PRO A 38 -10.99 2.19 -4.60
CA PRO A 38 -11.35 1.64 -5.89
C PRO A 38 -12.85 1.34 -5.96
N SER A 39 -13.45 1.53 -7.13
CA SER A 39 -14.80 1.02 -7.42
C SER A 39 -14.75 -0.49 -7.62
N ARG A 40 -15.78 -1.19 -7.14
CA ARG A 40 -15.92 -2.63 -7.37
C ARG A 40 -16.22 -2.89 -8.85
N PRO A 41 -15.43 -3.71 -9.55
CA PRO A 41 -15.73 -4.10 -10.92
C PRO A 41 -16.99 -4.97 -10.97
N ALA A 42 -17.74 -4.91 -12.08
CA ALA A 42 -18.82 -5.84 -12.36
C ALA A 42 -18.22 -7.25 -12.58
N LEU A 43 -18.83 -8.27 -11.97
CA LEU A 43 -18.40 -9.65 -12.12
C LEU A 43 -18.87 -10.18 -13.48
N PRO A 44 -17.95 -10.57 -14.38
CA PRO A 44 -18.33 -11.10 -15.68
C PRO A 44 -18.94 -12.50 -15.52
N GLN A 45 -20.08 -12.74 -16.17
CA GLN A 45 -20.82 -14.01 -16.04
C GLN A 45 -20.13 -15.18 -16.77
N HIS A 46 -19.27 -14.89 -17.74
CA HIS A 46 -18.58 -15.86 -18.58
C HIS A 46 -17.25 -16.35 -18.01
N LEU A 47 -16.78 -15.79 -16.88
CA LEU A 47 -15.55 -16.23 -16.25
C LEU A 47 -15.76 -17.52 -15.42
N PRO A 48 -14.80 -18.46 -15.45
CA PRO A 48 -14.82 -19.61 -14.57
C PRO A 48 -14.72 -19.17 -13.10
N THR A 49 -15.29 -19.97 -12.19
CA THR A 49 -15.38 -19.67 -10.75
C THR A 49 -14.04 -19.29 -10.11
N SER A 50 -12.95 -19.93 -10.53
CA SER A 50 -11.57 -19.67 -10.12
C SER A 50 -11.09 -18.27 -10.50
N LEU A 51 -11.29 -17.84 -11.75
CA LEU A 51 -10.94 -16.48 -12.20
C LEU A 51 -11.87 -15.42 -11.58
N THR A 52 -13.13 -15.77 -11.32
CA THR A 52 -14.07 -14.92 -10.58
C THR A 52 -13.58 -14.68 -9.14
N ARG A 53 -13.13 -15.74 -8.44
CA ARG A 53 -12.50 -15.63 -7.12
C ARG A 53 -11.21 -14.83 -7.15
N LEU A 54 -10.40 -14.99 -8.20
CA LEU A 54 -9.20 -14.16 -8.39
C LEU A 54 -9.57 -12.69 -8.53
N LEU A 55 -10.62 -12.35 -9.28
CA LEU A 55 -11.09 -10.98 -9.49
C LEU A 55 -11.61 -10.34 -8.19
N GLU A 56 -12.35 -11.11 -7.38
CA GLU A 56 -12.73 -10.70 -6.03
C GLU A 56 -11.53 -10.48 -5.11
N CYS A 57 -10.55 -11.39 -5.19
CA CYS A 57 -9.29 -11.26 -4.45
C CYS A 57 -8.54 -9.99 -4.88
N CYS A 58 -8.35 -9.75 -6.19
CA CYS A 58 -7.74 -8.54 -6.74
C CYS A 58 -8.38 -7.29 -6.14
N TYR A 59 -9.70 -7.17 -6.22
CA TYR A 59 -10.42 -6.01 -5.69
C TYR A 59 -10.19 -5.85 -4.19
N SER A 60 -10.39 -6.93 -3.42
CA SER A 60 -10.27 -6.88 -1.96
C SER A 60 -8.85 -6.53 -1.50
N GLU A 61 -7.82 -7.05 -2.16
CA GLU A 61 -6.43 -6.79 -1.82
C GLU A 61 -6.00 -5.41 -2.32
N ARG A 62 -6.48 -4.95 -3.48
CA ARG A 62 -6.27 -3.59 -3.99
C ARG A 62 -6.82 -2.53 -3.03
N VAL A 63 -8.00 -2.75 -2.44
CA VAL A 63 -8.55 -1.90 -1.37
C VAL A 63 -7.58 -1.79 -0.21
N LYS A 64 -7.05 -2.90 0.30
CA LYS A 64 -6.10 -2.91 1.44
C LYS A 64 -4.78 -2.23 1.10
N LEU A 65 -4.28 -2.39 -0.12
CA LEU A 65 -3.07 -1.70 -0.58
C LEU A 65 -3.32 -0.18 -0.64
N VAL A 66 -4.47 0.27 -1.16
CA VAL A 66 -4.85 1.69 -1.19
C VAL A 66 -5.00 2.27 0.22
N GLU A 67 -5.60 1.53 1.15
CA GLU A 67 -5.67 1.92 2.56
C GLU A 67 -4.27 2.05 3.20
N SER A 68 -3.36 1.15 2.85
CA SER A 68 -1.97 1.21 3.30
C SER A 68 -1.25 2.44 2.73
N ILE A 69 -1.44 2.76 1.45
CA ILE A 69 -0.91 4.01 0.84
C ILE A 69 -1.47 5.24 1.58
N ARG A 70 -2.77 5.26 1.87
CA ARG A 70 -3.40 6.35 2.63
C ARG A 70 -2.80 6.48 4.02
N ALA A 71 -2.60 5.37 4.72
CA ALA A 71 -1.99 5.37 6.05
C ALA A 71 -0.56 5.94 6.01
N ILE A 72 0.27 5.52 5.05
CA ILE A 72 1.63 6.04 4.86
C ILE A 72 1.60 7.54 4.51
N ALA A 73 0.70 7.96 3.61
CA ALA A 73 0.56 9.36 3.25
C ALA A 73 0.13 10.23 4.45
N ARG A 74 -0.75 9.73 5.33
CA ARG A 74 -1.11 10.43 6.57
C ARG A 74 0.11 10.59 7.47
N VAL A 75 0.88 9.52 7.68
CA VAL A 75 2.11 9.55 8.48
C VAL A 75 3.09 10.62 7.96
N LEU A 76 3.33 10.64 6.64
CA LEU A 76 4.20 11.65 6.01
C LEU A 76 3.71 13.10 6.16
N ILE A 77 2.45 13.31 6.54
CA ILE A 77 1.87 14.64 6.78
C ILE A 77 1.84 14.97 8.26
N THR A 78 1.48 14.00 9.11
CA THR A 78 1.16 14.23 10.54
C THR A 78 2.31 13.95 11.49
N ASP A 79 3.31 13.17 11.09
CA ASP A 79 4.46 12.88 11.94
C ASP A 79 5.34 14.14 12.07
N PRO A 80 5.53 14.68 13.29
CA PRO A 80 6.31 15.90 13.52
C PRO A 80 7.80 15.74 13.19
N ASP A 81 8.30 14.51 13.08
CA ASP A 81 9.71 14.23 12.80
C ASP A 81 10.01 14.18 11.28
N VAL A 82 8.97 14.21 10.42
CA VAL A 82 9.14 14.21 8.95
C VAL A 82 9.96 15.38 8.43
N PRO A 83 9.77 16.65 8.89
CA PRO A 83 10.64 17.76 8.53
C PRO A 83 12.10 17.57 8.96
N LEU A 84 12.36 16.66 9.91
CA LEU A 84 13.70 16.29 10.37
C LEU A 84 14.29 15.13 9.56
N GLY A 85 13.62 14.69 8.49
CA GLY A 85 14.09 13.63 7.61
C GLY A 85 13.77 12.21 8.07
N CYS A 86 12.98 12.02 9.14
CA CYS A 86 12.63 10.68 9.61
C CYS A 86 11.15 10.51 9.98
N VAL A 87 10.71 9.26 10.06
CA VAL A 87 9.38 8.83 10.47
C VAL A 87 9.52 7.92 11.66
N ARG A 88 8.85 8.23 12.77
CA ARG A 88 8.81 7.40 13.99
C ARG A 88 7.41 6.85 14.28
N ASP A 89 6.41 7.22 13.49
CA ASP A 89 5.04 6.76 13.67
C ASP A 89 4.88 5.23 13.46
N PHE A 90 4.36 4.54 14.47
CA PHE A 90 4.08 3.10 14.42
C PHE A 90 3.10 2.71 13.30
N ARG A 91 2.20 3.63 12.91
CA ARG A 91 1.24 3.41 11.82
C ARG A 91 1.91 3.10 10.49
N TYR A 92 3.14 3.59 10.27
CA TYR A 92 3.92 3.21 9.10
C TYR A 92 4.16 1.69 9.07
N ARG A 93 4.59 1.09 10.20
CA ARG A 93 4.88 -0.35 10.28
C ARG A 93 3.64 -1.20 10.02
N VAL A 94 2.52 -0.80 10.62
CA VAL A 94 1.22 -1.48 10.43
C VAL A 94 0.81 -1.42 8.95
N ALA A 95 0.95 -0.25 8.31
CA ALA A 95 0.63 -0.09 6.90
C ALA A 95 1.50 -0.97 5.99
N VAL A 96 2.80 -1.05 6.25
CA VAL A 96 3.72 -1.92 5.48
C VAL A 96 3.37 -3.39 5.66
N PHE A 97 3.07 -3.83 6.89
CA PHE A 97 2.67 -5.20 7.17
C PHE A 97 1.35 -5.56 6.47
N ASN A 98 0.34 -4.69 6.55
CA ASN A 98 -0.95 -4.90 5.89
C ASN A 98 -0.80 -4.97 4.36
N ALA A 99 0.02 -4.11 3.78
CA ALA A 99 0.29 -4.15 2.35
C ALA A 99 0.97 -5.45 1.92
N TRP A 100 1.96 -5.91 2.67
CA TRP A 100 2.63 -7.18 2.39
C TRP A 100 1.71 -8.39 2.57
N ALA A 101 0.88 -8.39 3.60
CA ALA A 101 -0.11 -9.45 3.82
C ALA A 101 -1.12 -9.50 2.67
N ALA A 102 -1.57 -8.34 2.16
CA ALA A 102 -2.46 -8.26 1.01
C ALA A 102 -1.82 -8.82 -0.27
N ALA A 103 -0.59 -8.38 -0.58
CA ALA A 103 0.17 -8.88 -1.71
C ALA A 103 0.41 -10.40 -1.61
N SER A 104 0.76 -10.90 -0.43
CA SER A 104 0.99 -12.33 -0.19
C SER A 104 -0.26 -13.18 -0.36
N ARG A 105 -1.43 -12.67 0.05
CA ARG A 105 -2.71 -13.36 -0.15
C ARG A 105 -3.02 -13.50 -1.63
N TRP A 106 -2.87 -12.41 -2.38
CA TRP A 106 -3.11 -12.43 -3.81
C TRP A 106 -2.17 -13.39 -4.55
N ILE A 107 -0.87 -13.38 -4.22
CA ILE A 107 0.11 -14.33 -4.79
C ILE A 107 -0.33 -15.77 -4.55
N ARG A 108 -0.74 -16.13 -3.32
CA ARG A 108 -1.24 -17.48 -3.02
C ARG A 108 -2.48 -17.83 -3.82
N THR A 109 -3.37 -16.87 -4.08
CA THR A 109 -4.54 -17.11 -4.93
C THR A 109 -4.11 -17.41 -6.37
N VAL A 110 -3.15 -16.68 -6.92
CA VAL A 110 -2.58 -16.96 -8.25
C VAL A 110 -1.89 -18.33 -8.31
N GLU A 111 -1.10 -18.68 -7.30
CA GLU A 111 -0.41 -19.98 -7.20
C GLU A 111 -1.38 -21.15 -7.07
N SER A 112 -2.58 -20.92 -6.52
CA SER A 112 -3.62 -21.93 -6.40
C SER A 112 -4.42 -22.19 -7.69
N LEU A 113 -4.18 -21.42 -8.76
CA LEU A 113 -4.84 -21.60 -10.04
C LEU A 113 -4.32 -22.84 -10.77
N ASP A 114 -5.23 -23.52 -11.45
CA ASP A 114 -4.89 -24.62 -12.33
C ASP A 114 -4.10 -24.13 -13.56
N GLU A 115 -3.57 -25.07 -14.34
CA GLU A 115 -2.78 -24.74 -15.53
C GLU A 115 -3.59 -24.00 -16.60
N VAL A 116 -4.87 -24.33 -16.74
CA VAL A 116 -5.78 -23.76 -17.75
C VAL A 116 -6.01 -22.27 -17.47
N ASP A 117 -6.28 -21.92 -16.23
CA ASP A 117 -6.50 -20.53 -15.82
C ASP A 117 -5.20 -19.72 -15.79
N ARG A 118 -4.06 -20.35 -15.46
CA ARG A 118 -2.74 -19.72 -15.62
C ARG A 118 -2.46 -19.38 -17.09
N HIS A 119 -2.80 -20.28 -18.02
CA HIS A 119 -2.68 -20.01 -19.45
C HIS A 119 -3.61 -18.87 -19.90
N ARG A 120 -4.83 -18.79 -19.37
CA ARG A 120 -5.75 -17.66 -19.64
C ARG A 120 -5.21 -16.34 -19.11
N LEU A 121 -4.60 -16.33 -17.93
CA LEU A 121 -3.91 -15.15 -17.40
C LEU A 121 -2.73 -14.74 -18.28
N ALA A 122 -1.91 -15.69 -18.73
CA ALA A 122 -0.82 -15.41 -19.64
C ALA A 122 -1.33 -14.85 -20.99
N ALA A 123 -2.46 -15.36 -21.50
CA ALA A 123 -3.07 -14.88 -22.74
C ALA A 123 -3.56 -13.43 -22.66
N ILE A 124 -3.97 -12.95 -21.48
CA ILE A 124 -4.23 -11.52 -21.23
C ILE A 124 -2.97 -10.72 -20.92
N GLY A 125 -1.78 -11.28 -21.17
CA GLY A 125 -0.49 -10.62 -20.98
C GLY A 125 -0.18 -10.33 -19.51
N PHE A 126 -0.73 -11.10 -18.58
CA PHE A 126 -0.34 -11.01 -17.18
C PHE A 126 0.99 -11.74 -16.97
N ASP A 127 1.99 -11.00 -16.48
CA ASP A 127 3.26 -11.55 -16.03
C ASP A 127 3.39 -11.42 -14.50
N PRO A 128 3.42 -12.53 -13.75
CA PRO A 128 3.54 -12.50 -12.30
C PRO A 128 4.90 -11.96 -11.82
N GLN A 129 5.95 -11.95 -12.66
CA GLN A 129 7.30 -11.62 -12.22
C GLN A 129 7.47 -10.17 -11.77
N SER A 130 6.73 -9.22 -12.35
CA SER A 130 6.74 -7.83 -11.89
C SER A 130 6.13 -7.70 -10.49
N PHE A 131 5.01 -8.39 -10.26
CA PHE A 131 4.32 -8.39 -8.97
C PHE A 131 5.14 -9.06 -7.88
N LEU A 132 5.74 -10.21 -8.20
CA LEU A 132 6.60 -10.95 -7.28
C LEU A 132 7.80 -10.11 -6.84
N ARG A 133 8.52 -9.46 -7.77
CA ARG A 133 9.64 -8.58 -7.42
C ARG A 133 9.22 -7.42 -6.52
N SER A 134 8.09 -6.79 -6.82
CA SER A 134 7.55 -5.70 -6.00
C SER A 134 7.14 -6.18 -4.59
N SER A 135 6.56 -7.38 -4.50
CA SER A 135 6.18 -8.03 -3.24
C SER A 135 7.41 -8.44 -2.41
N GLU A 136 8.47 -8.95 -3.04
CA GLU A 136 9.73 -9.30 -2.39
C GLU A 136 10.43 -8.08 -1.79
N SER A 137 10.48 -6.98 -2.54
CA SER A 137 10.98 -5.68 -2.06
C SER A 137 10.19 -5.23 -0.83
N LEU A 138 8.86 -5.33 -0.87
CA LEU A 138 8.01 -5.02 0.26
C LEU A 138 8.25 -5.96 1.45
N GLY A 139 8.47 -7.24 1.21
CA GLY A 139 8.82 -8.24 2.24
C GLY A 139 10.17 -7.95 2.91
N ALA A 140 11.17 -7.46 2.16
CA ALA A 140 12.42 -6.97 2.73
C ALA A 140 12.19 -5.77 3.67
N THR A 141 11.32 -4.85 3.28
CA THR A 141 10.92 -3.71 4.13
C THR A 141 10.18 -4.16 5.39
N VAL A 142 9.24 -5.11 5.28
CA VAL A 142 8.58 -5.71 6.46
C VAL A 142 9.60 -6.27 7.44
N ARG A 143 10.53 -7.13 6.97
CA ARG A 143 11.57 -7.72 7.81
C ARG A 143 12.43 -6.67 8.52
N ARG A 144 12.75 -5.57 7.84
CA ARG A 144 13.48 -4.44 8.43
C ARG A 144 12.63 -3.76 9.51
N THR A 145 11.38 -3.42 9.19
CA THR A 145 10.48 -2.69 10.10
C THR A 145 10.03 -3.49 11.32
N SER A 146 9.94 -4.82 11.22
CA SER A 146 9.54 -5.70 12.33
C SER A 146 10.66 -5.97 13.33
N ARG A 147 11.91 -5.99 12.87
CA ARG A 147 13.10 -6.12 13.72
C ARG A 147 13.51 -4.81 14.39
N ALA A 148 13.01 -3.69 13.88
CA ALA A 148 13.29 -2.37 14.38
C ALA A 148 12.74 -2.15 15.80
N ARG A 149 13.49 -1.50 16.69
CA ARG A 149 13.06 -1.17 18.06
C ARG A 149 11.85 -0.24 18.04
N ALA A 150 11.09 -0.17 19.14
CA ALA A 150 9.99 0.79 19.25
C ALA A 150 10.47 2.22 18.97
N LEU A 151 9.74 2.97 18.13
CA LEU A 151 10.07 4.34 17.70
C LEU A 151 11.41 4.51 16.97
N GLU A 152 11.99 3.44 16.43
CA GLU A 152 13.16 3.55 15.55
C GLU A 152 12.84 4.43 14.33
N PRO A 153 13.67 5.44 14.04
CA PRO A 153 13.44 6.37 12.93
C PRO A 153 13.66 5.67 11.59
N PHE A 154 12.68 5.77 10.70
CA PHE A 154 12.80 5.39 9.31
C PHE A 154 13.07 6.62 8.44
N ASP A 155 14.02 6.50 7.53
CA ASP A 155 14.30 7.56 6.56
C ASP A 155 13.06 7.89 5.70
N VAL A 156 12.79 9.19 5.52
CA VAL A 156 11.61 9.67 4.78
C VAL A 156 11.62 9.20 3.32
N ASP A 157 12.78 9.15 2.67
CA ASP A 157 12.88 8.69 1.28
C ASP A 157 12.66 7.18 1.19
N GLY A 158 13.12 6.42 2.19
CA GLY A 158 12.77 5.00 2.35
C GLY A 158 11.26 4.77 2.50
N VAL A 159 10.57 5.61 3.27
CA VAL A 159 9.11 5.55 3.44
C VAL A 159 8.39 5.90 2.12
N ARG A 160 8.88 6.91 1.38
CA ARG A 160 8.35 7.30 0.06
C ARG A 160 8.55 6.20 -0.98
N SER A 161 9.73 5.56 -1.00
CA SER A 161 10.02 4.42 -1.87
C SER A 161 9.11 3.23 -1.58
N THR A 162 8.85 2.96 -0.29
CA THR A 162 7.89 1.93 0.12
C THR A 162 6.49 2.23 -0.39
N ARG A 163 6.03 3.48 -0.26
CA ARG A 163 4.75 3.92 -0.82
C ARG A 163 4.70 3.76 -2.34
N ALA A 164 5.78 4.09 -3.05
CA ALA A 164 5.85 3.91 -4.51
C ALA A 164 5.74 2.42 -4.90
N THR A 165 6.40 1.53 -4.15
CA THR A 165 6.32 0.08 -4.35
C THR A 165 4.88 -0.42 -4.18
N ILE A 166 4.18 0.00 -3.12
CA ILE A 166 2.76 -0.37 -2.91
C ILE A 166 1.88 0.17 -4.04
N ASN A 167 2.17 1.37 -4.56
CA ASN A 167 1.43 1.95 -5.68
C ASN A 167 1.64 1.18 -7.00
N LEU A 168 2.83 0.57 -7.21
CA LEU A 168 3.06 -0.32 -8.35
C LEU A 168 2.17 -1.57 -8.24
N LEU A 169 2.13 -2.20 -7.05
CA LEU A 169 1.26 -3.35 -6.79
C LEU A 169 -0.23 -3.03 -7.05
N VAL A 170 -0.69 -1.85 -6.62
CA VAL A 170 -2.08 -1.39 -6.89
C VAL A 170 -2.36 -1.31 -8.39
N ARG A 171 -1.44 -0.74 -9.17
CA ARG A 171 -1.60 -0.59 -10.63
C ARG A 171 -1.60 -1.95 -11.33
N GLU A 172 -0.79 -2.89 -10.87
CA GLU A 172 -0.78 -4.24 -11.42
C GLU A 172 -2.09 -4.97 -11.15
N LEU A 173 -2.64 -4.90 -9.92
CA LEU A 173 -3.97 -5.46 -9.62
C LEU A 173 -5.07 -4.81 -10.45
N GLU A 174 -5.05 -3.49 -10.61
CA GLU A 174 -6.00 -2.76 -11.45
C GLU A 174 -5.93 -3.19 -12.92
N CYS A 175 -4.72 -3.40 -13.44
CA CYS A 175 -4.52 -3.91 -14.79
C CYS A 175 -5.08 -5.33 -14.95
N VAL A 176 -4.89 -6.20 -13.97
CA VAL A 176 -5.44 -7.56 -13.98
C VAL A 176 -6.97 -7.53 -13.93
N GLU A 177 -7.56 -6.72 -13.05
CA GLU A 177 -9.02 -6.53 -12.97
C GLU A 177 -9.58 -6.06 -14.31
N SER A 178 -9.01 -5.00 -14.89
CA SER A 178 -9.48 -4.44 -16.16
C SER A 178 -9.41 -5.45 -17.30
N ARG A 179 -8.29 -6.18 -17.41
CA ARG A 179 -8.11 -7.16 -18.48
C ARG A 179 -9.02 -8.37 -18.33
N LEU A 180 -9.17 -8.91 -17.11
CA LEU A 180 -10.08 -10.02 -16.84
C LEU A 180 -11.54 -9.63 -17.07
N SER A 181 -11.95 -8.41 -16.70
CA SER A 181 -13.30 -7.94 -16.96
C SER A 181 -13.61 -7.84 -18.46
N SER A 182 -12.65 -7.44 -19.29
CA SER A 182 -12.79 -7.38 -20.76
C SER A 182 -12.58 -8.72 -21.48
N PHE A 183 -12.05 -9.72 -20.79
CA PHE A 183 -11.68 -11.00 -21.40
C PHE A 183 -12.93 -11.81 -21.71
N GLY A 184 -13.26 -11.99 -22.99
CA GLY A 184 -14.42 -12.79 -23.43
C GLY A 184 -15.65 -11.98 -23.87
N GLU A 185 -15.62 -10.65 -23.85
CA GLU A 185 -16.71 -9.80 -24.39
C GLU A 185 -16.82 -9.89 -25.94
N HIS A 186 -15.81 -10.45 -26.62
CA HIS A 186 -15.79 -10.61 -28.07
C HIS A 186 -15.32 -12.00 -28.51
N PRO A 187 -16.22 -13.01 -28.55
CA PRO A 187 -15.88 -14.34 -29.08
C PRO A 187 -15.60 -14.38 -30.59
N TYR A 188 -15.79 -13.26 -31.33
CA TYR A 188 -15.67 -13.18 -32.79
C TYR A 188 -14.65 -12.15 -33.33
N ARG A 189 -13.75 -11.63 -32.49
CA ARG A 189 -12.58 -10.87 -32.99
C ARG A 189 -11.31 -11.69 -32.76
N ALA A 190 -11.12 -12.68 -33.65
CA ALA A 190 -9.84 -13.28 -33.97
C ALA A 190 -9.50 -12.90 -35.41
#